data_AF-A0A1F3VEY7-F1
#
_entry.id   AF-A0A1F3VEY7-F1
#
_cell.length_a   1.000
_cell.length_b   1.000
_cell.length_c   1.000
_cell.angle_alpha   90.00
_cell.angle_beta   90.00
_cell.angle_gamma   90.00
#
_symmetry.space_group_name_H-M   'P 1'
#
loop_
_entity.id
_entity.type
_entity.pdbx_description
1 polymer ?
#
loop_
_entity_poly.entity_id
_entity_poly.type
_entity_poly.pdbx_seq_one_letter_code
_entity_poly.pdbx_strand_id
1 'polypeptide(L)'
;MERGLELEIFHSKIIHQKEIPLLISPSLLRSLGLGQIDIASFVRGAEGEFIIKLYEVKNSVVVKRGQRLRLQLAAEFLAKVFDLNVQLIYLFGAKEFCQTV
;
A
#
# COMPACT_ATOMS: atom_id res chain seq x y z
N MET A 1 -11.10 15.56 9.39
CA MET A 1 -9.77 14.91 9.44
C MET A 1 -9.88 13.51 10.02
N GLU A 2 -10.73 13.29 11.04
CA GLU A 2 -11.01 11.99 11.68
C GLU A 2 -11.43 10.86 10.73
N ARG A 3 -12.35 11.11 9.78
CA ARG A 3 -12.89 10.04 8.90
C ARG A 3 -11.86 9.32 8.02
N GLY A 4 -10.76 9.98 7.65
CA GLY A 4 -9.70 9.36 6.84
C GLY A 4 -8.88 8.38 7.67
N LEU A 5 -8.41 8.85 8.83
CA LEU A 5 -7.63 8.06 9.77
C LEU A 5 -8.43 6.87 10.34
N GLU A 6 -9.71 7.08 10.67
CA GLU A 6 -10.59 6.00 11.12
C GLU A 6 -10.71 4.89 10.07
N LEU A 7 -10.82 5.26 8.80
CA LEU A 7 -10.90 4.31 7.69
C LEU A 7 -9.57 3.57 7.49
N GLU A 8 -8.44 4.28 7.57
CA GLU A 8 -7.10 3.68 7.53
C GLU A 8 -6.90 2.67 8.68
N ILE A 9 -7.28 3.05 9.91
CA ILE A 9 -7.20 2.17 11.08
C ILE A 9 -8.11 0.94 10.91
N PHE A 10 -9.33 1.14 10.41
CA PHE A 10 -10.27 0.05 10.16
C PHE A 10 -9.69 -0.96 9.17
N HIS A 11 -9.20 -0.51 8.02
CA HIS A 11 -8.61 -1.40 7.02
C HIS A 11 -7.30 -2.03 7.51
N SER A 12 -6.44 -1.27 8.19
CA SER A 12 -5.19 -1.79 8.75
C SER A 12 -5.46 -2.95 9.69
N LYS A 13 -6.45 -2.84 10.60
CA LYS A 13 -6.84 -3.94 11.49
C LYS A 13 -7.28 -5.18 10.71
N ILE A 14 -8.11 -5.03 9.68
CA ILE A 14 -8.63 -6.16 8.90
C ILE A 14 -7.50 -6.85 8.12
N ILE A 15 -6.62 -6.08 7.51
CA ILE A 15 -5.51 -6.57 6.67
C ILE A 15 -4.47 -7.26 7.56
N HIS A 16 -4.02 -6.60 8.62
CA HIS A 16 -2.96 -7.11 9.50
C HIS A 16 -3.41 -8.28 10.39
N GLN A 17 -4.72 -8.58 10.47
CA GLN A 17 -5.21 -9.84 11.04
C GLN A 17 -4.99 -11.05 10.11
N LYS A 18 -4.84 -10.83 8.80
CA LYS A 18 -4.76 -11.88 7.77
C LYS A 18 -3.40 -11.94 7.08
N GLU A 19 -2.68 -10.84 7.07
CA GLU A 19 -1.43 -10.64 6.36
C GLU A 19 -0.33 -10.20 7.32
N ILE A 20 0.93 -10.42 6.96
CA ILE A 20 2.06 -10.06 7.83
C ILE A 20 2.32 -8.55 7.69
N PRO A 21 2.25 -7.75 8.76
CA PRO A 21 2.47 -6.31 8.66
C PRO A 21 3.89 -5.98 8.17
N LEU A 22 4.00 -5.07 7.20
CA LEU A 22 5.27 -4.48 6.78
C LEU A 22 5.33 -3.04 7.27
N LEU A 23 6.25 -2.77 8.20
CA LEU A 23 6.48 -1.42 8.72
C LEU A 23 7.43 -0.67 7.80
N ILE A 24 6.94 0.43 7.23
CA ILE A 24 7.72 1.29 6.34
C ILE A 24 7.82 2.67 6.97
N SER A 25 9.04 3.18 7.09
CA SER A 25 9.27 4.53 7.63
C SER A 25 8.72 5.59 6.66
N PRO A 26 7.71 6.39 7.07
CA PRO A 26 7.19 7.44 6.20
C PRO A 26 8.21 8.56 5.96
N SER A 27 9.15 8.77 6.89
CA SER A 27 10.21 9.78 6.71
C SER A 27 11.21 9.38 5.64
N LEU A 28 11.53 8.08 5.53
CA LEU A 28 12.39 7.55 4.47
C LEU A 28 11.76 7.73 3.09
N LEU A 29 10.48 7.39 2.93
CA LEU A 29 9.81 7.57 1.63
C LEU A 29 9.80 9.04 1.22
N ARG A 30 9.44 9.94 2.17
CA ARG A 30 9.41 11.38 1.90
C ARG A 30 10.78 11.95 1.57
N SER A 31 11.85 11.51 2.22
CA SER A 31 13.22 12.02 1.91
C SER A 31 13.69 11.62 0.51
N LEU A 32 13.14 10.53 -0.05
CA LEU A 32 13.39 10.07 -1.41
C LEU A 32 12.41 10.67 -2.44
N GLY A 33 11.52 11.58 -2.03
CA GLY A 33 10.45 12.11 -2.90
C GLY A 33 9.37 11.07 -3.26
N LEU A 34 9.38 9.92 -2.60
CA LEU A 34 8.39 8.87 -2.72
C LEU A 34 7.15 9.26 -1.91
N GLY A 35 5.98 8.78 -2.34
CA GLY A 35 4.70 9.09 -1.69
C GLY A 35 4.61 8.61 -0.24
N GLN A 36 3.43 8.82 0.35
CA GLN A 36 3.05 8.10 1.56
C GLN A 36 2.36 6.79 1.14
N ILE A 37 2.57 5.75 1.93
CA ILE A 37 1.84 4.49 1.84
C ILE A 37 1.01 4.39 3.11
N ASP A 38 -0.29 4.13 2.98
CA ASP A 38 -1.19 4.07 4.13
C ASP A 38 -1.01 2.74 4.90
N ILE A 39 -1.03 1.61 4.18
CA ILE A 39 -0.88 0.27 4.77
C ILE A 39 0.05 -0.56 3.87
N ALA A 40 0.94 -1.34 4.48
CA ALA A 40 1.76 -2.31 3.78
C ALA A 40 1.76 -3.66 4.51
N SER A 41 1.89 -4.74 3.73
CA SER A 41 1.95 -6.11 4.24
C SER A 41 2.72 -7.03 3.31
N PHE A 42 3.15 -8.17 3.84
CA PHE A 42 3.53 -9.33 3.06
C PHE A 42 2.38 -10.33 2.99
N VAL A 43 2.22 -10.93 1.81
CA VAL A 43 1.36 -12.10 1.59
C VAL A 43 2.16 -13.22 0.95
N ARG A 44 1.64 -14.45 1.01
CA ARG A 44 2.14 -15.53 0.18
C ARG A 44 1.37 -15.57 -1.15
N GLY A 45 2.10 -15.62 -2.25
CA GLY A 45 1.57 -15.90 -3.57
C GLY A 45 1.17 -17.37 -3.74
N ALA A 46 0.68 -17.71 -4.92
CA ALA A 46 0.16 -19.05 -5.22
C ALA A 46 1.25 -20.13 -5.18
N GLU A 47 2.50 -19.75 -5.47
CA GLU A 47 3.66 -20.64 -5.49
C GLU A 47 4.44 -20.59 -4.16
N GLY A 48 3.90 -19.88 -3.16
CA GLY A 48 4.46 -19.75 -1.81
C GLY A 48 5.48 -18.62 -1.64
N GLU A 49 5.75 -17.86 -2.69
CA GLU A 49 6.62 -16.69 -2.73
C GLU A 49 6.03 -15.54 -1.90
N PHE A 50 6.89 -14.67 -1.35
CA PHE A 50 6.41 -13.45 -0.68
C PHE A 50 6.10 -12.36 -1.71
N ILE A 51 4.96 -11.70 -1.55
CA ILE A 51 4.58 -10.53 -2.33
C ILE A 51 4.30 -9.40 -1.35
N ILE A 52 4.80 -8.20 -1.65
CA ILE A 52 4.46 -7.00 -0.90
C ILE A 52 3.16 -6.44 -1.46
N LYS A 53 2.17 -6.21 -0.61
CA LYS A 53 0.98 -5.44 -0.96
C LYS A 53 1.04 -4.08 -0.30
N LEU A 54 0.85 -3.03 -1.10
CA LEU A 54 0.72 -1.67 -0.62
C LEU A 54 -0.72 -1.24 -0.86
N TYR A 55 -1.39 -0.82 0.20
CA TYR A 55 -2.76 -0.37 0.13
C TYR A 55 -2.82 1.14 0.27
N GLU A 56 -3.53 1.76 -0.67
CA GLU A 56 -3.91 3.16 -0.63
C GLU A 56 -5.38 3.25 -0.23
N VAL A 57 -5.67 3.86 0.91
CA VAL A 57 -7.03 4.03 1.42
C VAL A 57 -7.60 5.34 0.89
N LYS A 58 -8.82 5.28 0.33
CA LYS A 58 -9.47 6.44 -0.26
C LYS A 58 -10.96 6.46 0.06
N ASN A 59 -11.44 7.64 0.43
CA ASN A 59 -12.88 7.92 0.56
C ASN A 59 -13.57 8.16 -0.80
N SER A 60 -12.81 8.35 -1.88
CA SER A 60 -13.32 8.65 -3.23
C SER A 60 -12.54 7.87 -4.27
N VAL A 61 -13.22 7.46 -5.35
CA VAL A 61 -12.66 6.66 -6.46
C VAL A 61 -11.59 7.41 -7.27
N VAL A 62 -11.50 8.73 -7.11
CA VAL A 62 -10.61 9.57 -7.92
C VAL A 62 -9.21 9.63 -7.33
N VAL A 63 -8.25 8.96 -7.97
CA VAL A 63 -6.82 9.08 -7.67
C VAL A 63 -6.20 10.16 -8.55
N LYS A 64 -5.59 11.19 -7.93
CA LYS A 64 -4.86 12.23 -8.68
C LYS A 64 -3.64 11.61 -9.37
N ARG A 65 -3.38 11.95 -10.63
CA ARG A 65 -2.25 11.40 -11.42
C ARG A 65 -0.91 11.46 -10.71
N GLY A 66 -0.59 12.58 -10.06
CA GLY A 66 0.67 12.73 -9.31
C GLY A 66 0.75 11.88 -8.03
N GLN A 67 -0.38 11.52 -7.43
CA GLN A 67 -0.39 10.58 -6.30
C GLN A 67 -0.13 9.16 -6.77
N ARG A 68 -0.76 8.75 -7.88
CA ARG A 68 -0.51 7.45 -8.50
C ARG A 68 0.96 7.26 -8.88
N LEU A 69 1.58 8.27 -9.50
CA LEU A 69 3.00 8.22 -9.85
C LEU A 69 3.88 8.04 -8.60
N ARG A 70 3.62 8.78 -7.53
CA ARG A 70 4.39 8.68 -6.28
C ARG A 70 4.26 7.32 -5.60
N LEU A 71 3.08 6.70 -5.67
CA LEU A 71 2.86 5.34 -5.16
C LEU A 71 3.58 4.30 -6.03
N GLN A 72 3.55 4.48 -7.35
CA GLN A 72 4.26 3.60 -8.27
C GLN A 72 5.77 3.64 -8.04
N LEU A 73 6.34 4.83 -7.88
CA LEU A 73 7.76 4.98 -7.56
C LEU A 73 8.10 4.36 -6.19
N ALA A 74 7.19 4.46 -5.21
CA ALA A 74 7.38 3.80 -3.92
C ALA A 74 7.34 2.26 -4.05
N ALA A 75 6.44 1.72 -4.88
CA ALA A 75 6.39 0.29 -5.19
C ALA A 75 7.67 -0.18 -5.88
N GLU A 76 8.14 0.52 -6.90
CA GLU A 76 9.40 0.19 -7.61
C GLU A 76 10.61 0.25 -6.66
N PHE A 77 10.65 1.22 -5.75
CA PHE A 77 11.70 1.31 -4.73
C PHE A 77 11.67 0.10 -3.81
N LEU A 78 10.50 -0.25 -3.27
CA LEU A 78 10.36 -1.38 -2.35
C LEU A 78 10.62 -2.72 -3.06
N ALA A 79 10.20 -2.87 -4.31
CA ALA A 79 10.51 -4.05 -5.12
C ALA A 79 12.02 -4.29 -5.21
N LYS A 80 12.79 -3.22 -5.44
CA LYS A 80 14.26 -3.28 -5.51
C LYS A 80 14.91 -3.53 -4.15
N VAL A 81 14.40 -2.92 -3.08
CA VAL A 81 14.97 -3.07 -1.72
C VAL A 81 14.78 -4.49 -1.20
N PHE A 82 13.62 -5.08 -1.45
CA PHE A 82 13.27 -6.41 -0.93
C PHE A 82 13.52 -7.55 -1.92
N ASP A 83 13.78 -7.24 -3.20
CA ASP A 83 13.84 -8.21 -4.29
C ASP A 83 12.55 -9.05 -4.39
N LEU A 84 11.39 -8.38 -4.28
CA LEU A 84 10.07 -8.99 -4.29
C LEU A 84 9.11 -8.27 -5.23
N ASN A 85 8.09 -9.00 -5.69
CA ASN A 85 6.97 -8.40 -6.41
C ASN A 85 6.15 -7.48 -5.48
N VAL A 86 5.67 -6.37 -6.02
CA VAL A 86 4.86 -5.40 -5.30
C VAL A 86 3.52 -5.20 -6.01
N GLN A 87 2.42 -5.29 -5.27
CA GLN A 87 1.07 -5.02 -5.76
C GLN A 87 0.52 -3.76 -5.11
N LEU A 88 0.02 -2.83 -5.93
CA LEU A 88 -0.71 -1.65 -5.45
C LEU A 88 -2.20 -1.97 -5.39
N ILE A 89 -2.81 -1.80 -4.23
CA ILE A 89 -4.24 -2.05 -4.02
C ILE A 89 -4.89 -0.75 -3.55
N TYR A 90 -6.00 -0.38 -4.19
CA TYR A 90 -6.79 0.77 -3.80
C TYR A 90 -8.03 0.31 -3.06
N LEU A 91 -8.23 0.84 -1.86
CA LEU A 91 -9.37 0.54 -1.00
C LEU A 91 -10.34 1.71 -1.01
N PHE A 92 -11.57 1.46 -1.47
CA PHE A 92 -12.64 2.44 -1.56
C PHE A 92 -13.84 2.01 -0.72
N GLY A 93 -13.92 2.51 0.52
CA GLY A 93 -14.87 1.96 1.48
C GLY A 93 -14.67 0.45 1.60
N ALA A 94 -15.72 -0.36 1.41
CA ALA A 94 -15.62 -1.83 1.45
C ALA A 94 -15.16 -2.51 0.15
N LYS A 95 -14.77 -1.76 -0.89
CA LYS A 95 -14.39 -2.32 -2.22
C LYS A 95 -12.88 -2.26 -2.44
N GLU A 96 -12.33 -3.28 -3.11
CA GLU A 96 -10.90 -3.40 -3.42
C GLU A 96 -10.66 -3.39 -4.93
N PHE A 97 -9.61 -2.71 -5.38
CA PHE A 97 -9.10 -2.77 -6.76
C PHE A 97 -7.59 -3.01 -6.75
N CYS A 98 -7.15 -4.04 -7.45
CA CYS A 98 -5.73 -4.40 -7.52
C CYS A 98 -5.11 -3.90 -8.84
N GLN A 99 -3.90 -3.35 -8.74
CA GLN A 99 -3.02 -3.06 -9.87
C GLN A 99 -1.63 -3.65 -9.57
N THR A 100 -1.21 -4.62 -10.37
CA THR A 100 0.18 -5.11 -10.36
C THR A 100 1.07 -4.09 -11.04
N VAL A 101 2.24 -3.81 -10.46
CA VAL A 101 3.27 -2.92 -11.02
C VAL A 101 4.46 -3.77 -11.45
#